data_AF-A0A7H8ITH7-F1
#
_entry.id   AF-A0A7H8ITH7-F1
#
_cell.length_a   1.000
_cell.length_b   1.000
_cell.length_c   1.000
_cell.angle_alpha   90.00
_cell.angle_beta   90.00
_cell.angle_gamma   90.00
#
_symmetry.space_group_name_H-M   'P 1'
#
loop_
_entity.id
_entity.type
_entity.pdbx_description
1 polymer ?
#
loop_
_entity_poly.entity_id
_entity_poly.type
_entity_poly.pdbx_seq_one_letter_code
_entity_poly.pdbx_strand_id
1 'polypeptide(L)'
;MTPAVADDVAVAAALAEVKAEIARTDSKASVLLAFNGALMAGVWTVATSLRLPPAALAVGAVGVGLLVAAAAVLLAAARPNLGGAQPKGFPLWATLPADQLRAALAGDDLAERVTRLSQLAVGKFARLQRAVDYTRAAGAAFITAALVAAVLAMAGGAR
;
A
#
# COMPACT_ATOMS: atom_id res chain seq x y z
N MET A 1 -39.02 19.36 1.98
CA MET A 1 -37.87 18.45 2.16
C MET A 1 -37.43 18.61 3.61
N THR A 2 -37.55 17.57 4.44
CA THR A 2 -37.23 17.64 5.88
C THR A 2 -35.71 17.63 6.08
N PRO A 3 -35.17 18.31 7.12
CA PRO A 3 -33.74 18.41 7.36
C PRO A 3 -33.03 17.05 7.48
N ALA A 4 -33.70 16.03 8.05
CA ALA A 4 -33.18 14.67 8.15
C ALA A 4 -32.88 14.02 6.78
N VAL A 5 -33.69 14.28 5.75
CA VAL A 5 -33.47 13.72 4.39
C VAL A 5 -32.29 14.41 3.70
N ALA A 6 -32.03 15.68 4.00
CA ALA A 6 -30.88 16.40 3.47
C ALA A 6 -29.56 15.91 4.10
N ASP A 7 -29.57 15.61 5.40
CA ASP A 7 -28.44 15.02 6.12
C ASP A 7 -28.11 13.62 5.59
N ASP A 8 -29.11 12.76 5.37
CA ASP A 8 -28.90 11.41 4.81
C ASP A 8 -28.28 11.44 3.40
N VAL A 9 -28.69 12.40 2.56
CA VAL A 9 -28.13 12.60 1.21
C VAL A 9 -26.67 13.08 1.28
N ALA A 10 -26.36 14.03 2.17
CA ALA A 10 -24.99 14.52 2.36
C ALA A 10 -24.04 13.41 2.86
N VAL A 11 -24.52 12.57 3.78
CA VAL A 11 -23.73 11.45 4.31
C VAL A 11 -23.57 10.34 3.26
N ALA A 12 -24.59 10.07 2.43
CA ALA A 12 -24.46 9.13 1.31
C ALA A 12 -23.45 9.62 0.24
N ALA A 13 -23.39 10.92 -0.02
CA ALA A 13 -22.38 11.52 -0.90
C ALA A 13 -20.96 11.35 -0.33
N ALA A 14 -20.76 11.64 0.96
CA ALA A 14 -19.48 11.41 1.64
C ALA A 14 -19.07 9.92 1.61
N LEU A 15 -20.02 9.00 1.75
CA LEU A 15 -19.78 7.56 1.62
C LEU A 15 -19.26 7.18 0.23
N ALA A 16 -19.85 7.73 -0.83
CA ALA A 16 -19.41 7.50 -2.20
C ALA A 16 -18.00 8.06 -2.44
N GLU A 17 -17.71 9.25 -1.92
CA GLU A 17 -16.39 9.88 -2.00
C GLU A 17 -15.31 9.02 -1.32
N VAL A 18 -15.55 8.57 -0.08
CA VAL A 18 -14.58 7.72 0.64
C VAL A 18 -14.33 6.40 -0.11
N LYS A 19 -15.37 5.79 -0.70
CA LYS A 19 -15.21 4.58 -1.52
C LYS A 19 -14.39 4.83 -2.79
N ALA A 20 -14.63 5.95 -3.47
CA ALA A 20 -13.87 6.34 -4.65
C ALA A 20 -12.39 6.55 -4.28
N GLU A 21 -12.12 7.16 -3.13
CA GLU A 21 -10.75 7.40 -2.66
C GLU A 21 -10.03 6.09 -2.25
N ILE A 22 -10.75 5.14 -1.64
CA ILE A 22 -10.21 3.80 -1.36
C ILE A 22 -9.84 3.08 -2.67
N ALA A 23 -10.73 3.09 -3.67
CA ALA A 23 -10.47 2.45 -4.97
C ALA A 23 -9.26 3.10 -5.67
N ARG A 24 -9.14 4.43 -5.60
CA ARG A 24 -7.98 5.17 -6.12
C ARG A 24 -6.69 4.78 -5.41
N THR A 25 -6.73 4.59 -4.09
CA THR A 25 -5.59 4.16 -3.28
C THR A 25 -5.15 2.74 -3.63
N ASP A 26 -6.10 1.83 -3.81
CA ASP A 26 -5.80 0.43 -4.18
C ASP A 26 -5.15 0.36 -5.57
N SER A 27 -5.60 1.18 -6.53
CA SER A 27 -4.96 1.30 -7.85
C SER A 27 -3.53 1.86 -7.76
N LYS A 28 -3.29 2.88 -6.93
CA LYS A 28 -1.92 3.38 -6.67
C LYS A 28 -1.03 2.30 -6.07
N ALA A 29 -1.56 1.49 -5.14
CA ALA A 29 -0.82 0.41 -4.51
C ALA A 29 -0.42 -0.68 -5.50
N SER A 30 -1.32 -1.09 -6.42
CA SER A 30 -0.99 -2.10 -7.44
C SER A 30 0.08 -1.61 -8.41
N VAL A 31 0.03 -0.34 -8.84
CA VAL A 31 1.04 0.26 -9.71
C VAL A 31 2.40 0.30 -9.01
N LEU A 32 2.47 0.74 -7.74
CA LEU A 32 3.72 0.75 -6.99
C LEU A 32 4.28 -0.66 -6.75
N LEU A 33 3.41 -1.65 -6.52
CA LEU A 33 3.85 -3.03 -6.35
C LEU A 33 4.46 -3.59 -7.63
N ALA A 34 3.83 -3.33 -8.78
CA ALA A 34 4.38 -3.71 -10.09
C ALA A 34 5.73 -3.03 -10.35
N PHE A 35 5.83 -1.73 -10.06
CA PHE A 35 7.08 -0.99 -10.17
C PHE A 35 8.20 -1.56 -9.28
N ASN A 36 7.90 -1.88 -8.01
CA ASN A 36 8.87 -2.52 -7.12
C ASN A 36 9.32 -3.89 -7.67
N GLY A 37 8.42 -4.68 -8.24
CA GLY A 37 8.76 -5.93 -8.91
C GLY A 37 9.72 -5.72 -10.09
N ALA A 38 9.49 -4.71 -10.92
CA ALA A 38 10.38 -4.35 -12.02
C ALA A 38 11.76 -3.90 -11.52
N LEU A 39 11.84 -3.10 -10.45
CA LEU A 39 13.10 -2.72 -9.83
C LEU A 39 13.90 -3.92 -9.33
N MET A 40 13.24 -4.86 -8.65
CA MET A 40 13.90 -6.09 -8.19
C MET A 40 14.46 -6.92 -9.35
N ALA A 41 13.71 -7.05 -10.45
CA ALA A 41 14.19 -7.73 -11.66
C ALA A 41 15.40 -7.02 -12.29
N GLY A 42 15.39 -5.68 -12.30
CA GLY A 42 16.53 -4.87 -12.75
C GLY A 42 17.78 -5.09 -11.89
N VAL A 43 17.63 -5.03 -10.56
CA VAL A 43 18.73 -5.27 -9.61
C VAL A 43 19.28 -6.68 -9.75
N TRP A 44 18.41 -7.68 -9.90
CA TRP A 44 18.82 -9.07 -10.13
C TRP A 44 19.68 -9.21 -11.40
N THR A 45 19.23 -8.59 -12.50
CA THR A 45 19.96 -8.59 -13.77
C THR A 45 21.36 -7.97 -13.61
N VAL A 46 21.45 -6.80 -12.96
CA VAL A 46 22.73 -6.11 -12.73
C VAL A 46 23.65 -6.94 -11.84
N ALA A 47 23.13 -7.48 -10.73
CA ALA A 47 23.90 -8.25 -9.76
C ALA A 47 24.45 -9.57 -10.34
N THR A 48 23.76 -10.17 -11.30
CA THR A 48 24.18 -11.41 -11.95
C THR A 48 25.02 -11.20 -13.20
N SER A 49 24.86 -10.06 -13.89
CA SER A 49 25.60 -9.76 -15.13
C SER A 49 26.97 -9.13 -14.88
N LEU A 50 27.17 -8.48 -13.73
CA LEU A 50 28.41 -7.77 -13.40
C LEU A 50 29.16 -8.43 -12.25
N ARG A 51 30.49 -8.42 -12.31
CA ARG A 51 31.35 -8.77 -11.17
C ARG A 51 31.42 -7.57 -10.22
N LEU A 52 30.45 -7.48 -9.30
CA LEU A 52 30.39 -6.41 -8.31
C LEU A 52 31.32 -6.71 -7.11
N PRO A 53 31.99 -5.70 -6.55
CA PRO A 53 32.78 -5.88 -5.34
C PRO A 53 31.86 -6.22 -4.14
N PRO A 54 32.35 -6.98 -3.14
CA PRO A 54 31.55 -7.39 -1.98
C PRO A 54 30.90 -6.23 -1.23
N ALA A 55 31.58 -5.08 -1.16
CA ALA A 55 31.05 -3.87 -0.53
C ALA A 55 29.82 -3.30 -1.28
N ALA A 56 29.83 -3.30 -2.62
CA ALA A 56 28.69 -2.86 -3.40
C ALA A 56 27.51 -3.84 -3.28
N LEU A 57 27.79 -5.15 -3.22
CA LEU A 57 26.77 -6.18 -2.97
C LEU A 57 26.11 -6.01 -1.60
N ALA A 58 26.88 -5.72 -0.55
CA ALA A 58 26.35 -5.48 0.79
C ALA A 58 25.39 -4.28 0.83
N VAL A 59 25.78 -3.16 0.22
CA VAL A 59 24.91 -1.96 0.14
C VAL A 59 23.69 -2.23 -0.75
N GLY A 60 23.87 -2.94 -1.88
CA GLY A 60 22.77 -3.34 -2.75
C GLY A 60 21.75 -4.24 -2.04
N ALA A 61 22.21 -5.15 -1.18
CA ALA A 61 21.33 -6.02 -0.38
C ALA A 61 20.44 -5.22 0.59
N VAL A 62 20.94 -4.11 1.15
CA VAL A 62 20.11 -3.20 1.96
C VAL A 62 18.99 -2.59 1.10
N GLY A 63 19.30 -2.15 -0.13
CA GLY A 63 18.30 -1.64 -1.07
C GLY A 63 17.23 -2.69 -1.42
N VAL A 64 17.64 -3.94 -1.65
CA VAL A 64 16.69 -5.06 -1.88
C VAL A 64 15.81 -5.30 -0.65
N GLY A 65 16.38 -5.30 0.55
CA GLY A 65 15.60 -5.43 1.79
C GLY A 65 14.54 -4.35 1.95
N LEU A 66 14.87 -3.10 1.58
CA LEU A 66 13.93 -1.98 1.59
C LEU A 66 12.82 -2.14 0.55
N LEU A 67 13.12 -2.65 -0.66
CA LEU A 67 12.07 -2.97 -1.65
C LEU A 67 11.13 -4.08 -1.18
N VAL A 68 11.68 -5.12 -0.52
CA VAL A 68 10.87 -6.20 0.07
C VAL A 68 9.97 -5.65 1.17
N ALA A 69 10.50 -4.79 2.05
CA ALA A 69 9.70 -4.11 3.08
C ALA A 69 8.59 -3.24 2.47
N ALA A 70 8.90 -2.47 1.42
CA ALA A 70 7.92 -1.68 0.69
C ALA A 70 6.81 -2.56 0.10
N ALA A 71 7.18 -3.66 -0.57
CA ALA A 71 6.22 -4.61 -1.13
C ALA A 71 5.33 -5.24 -0.04
N ALA A 72 5.89 -5.62 1.10
CA ALA A 72 5.13 -6.16 2.23
C ALA A 72 4.10 -5.14 2.76
N VAL A 73 4.47 -3.86 2.88
CA VAL A 73 3.55 -2.80 3.30
C VAL A 73 2.45 -2.56 2.26
N LEU A 74 2.78 -2.58 0.97
CA LEU A 74 1.79 -2.45 -0.12
C LEU A 74 0.80 -3.62 -0.12
N LEU A 75 1.29 -4.86 0.03
CA LEU A 75 0.43 -6.04 0.16
C LEU A 75 -0.45 -5.97 1.41
N ALA A 76 0.07 -5.48 2.54
CA ALA A 76 -0.71 -5.27 3.75
C ALA A 76 -1.75 -4.13 3.60
N ALA A 77 -1.51 -3.14 2.75
CA ALA A 77 -2.48 -2.10 2.40
C ALA A 77 -3.59 -2.63 1.47
N ALA A 78 -3.22 -3.50 0.53
CA ALA A 78 -4.14 -4.15 -0.41
C ALA A 78 -4.94 -5.31 0.22
N ARG A 79 -4.48 -5.88 1.35
CA ARG A 79 -5.17 -6.99 2.02
C ARG A 79 -6.59 -6.55 2.41
N PRO A 80 -7.64 -7.24 1.92
CA PRO A 80 -9.01 -6.90 2.27
C PRO A 80 -9.25 -7.09 3.77
N ASN A 81 -9.77 -6.05 4.43
CA ASN A 81 -10.14 -6.12 5.84
C ASN A 81 -11.56 -6.68 5.95
N LEU A 82 -11.67 -7.98 6.25
CA LEU A 82 -12.95 -8.70 6.32
C LEU A 82 -13.66 -8.58 7.68
N GLY A 83 -13.23 -7.65 8.55
CA GLY A 83 -13.74 -7.52 9.91
C GLY A 83 -13.14 -8.59 10.81
N GLY A 84 -12.52 -8.18 11.92
CA GLY A 84 -11.87 -9.09 12.88
C GLY A 84 -12.89 -9.93 13.66
N ALA A 85 -12.72 -10.01 14.99
CA ALA A 85 -13.59 -10.82 15.87
C ALA A 85 -15.10 -10.46 15.82
N GLN A 86 -15.46 -9.32 15.22
CA GLN A 86 -16.84 -8.85 15.04
C GLN A 86 -16.99 -8.36 13.58
N PRO A 87 -17.40 -9.22 12.64
CA PRO A 87 -17.61 -8.83 11.24
C PRO A 87 -18.72 -7.78 11.15
N LYS A 88 -18.47 -6.68 10.43
CA LYS A 88 -19.48 -5.66 10.10
C LYS A 88 -19.44 -5.36 8.60
N GLY A 89 -20.58 -4.95 8.03
CA GLY A 89 -20.70 -4.68 6.59
C GLY A 89 -20.82 -5.94 5.74
N PHE A 90 -20.21 -5.96 4.55
CA PHE A 90 -20.35 -7.04 3.56
C PHE A 90 -20.07 -8.46 4.10
N PRO A 91 -19.03 -8.70 4.94
CA PRO A 91 -18.79 -10.02 5.52
C PRO A 91 -19.91 -10.50 6.45
N LEU A 92 -20.56 -9.58 7.18
CA LEU A 92 -21.73 -9.89 8.01
C LEU A 92 -22.99 -10.10 7.15
N TRP A 93 -23.16 -9.29 6.10
CA TRP A 93 -24.31 -9.44 5.20
C TRP A 93 -24.28 -10.78 4.45
N ALA A 94 -23.11 -11.32 4.16
CA ALA A 94 -22.95 -12.63 3.56
C ALA A 94 -23.44 -13.78 4.46
N THR A 95 -23.56 -13.57 5.78
CA THR A 95 -24.01 -14.60 6.73
C THR A 95 -25.46 -14.44 7.17
N LEU A 96 -26.14 -13.36 6.77
CA LEU A 96 -27.50 -13.05 7.20
C LEU A 96 -28.55 -13.46 6.15
N PRO A 97 -29.71 -14.00 6.56
CA PRO A 97 -30.86 -14.18 5.69
C PRO A 97 -31.51 -12.83 5.32
N ALA A 98 -32.28 -12.81 4.23
CA ALA A 98 -32.76 -11.58 3.58
C ALA A 98 -33.67 -10.69 4.45
N ASP A 99 -34.40 -11.28 5.39
CA ASP A 99 -35.21 -10.58 6.39
C ASP A 99 -34.35 -9.86 7.43
N GLN A 100 -33.35 -10.54 7.97
CA GLN A 100 -32.40 -9.97 8.93
C GLN A 100 -31.48 -8.95 8.29
N LEU A 101 -31.14 -9.11 7.01
CA LEU A 101 -30.38 -8.12 6.25
C LEU A 101 -31.12 -6.79 6.15
N ARG A 102 -32.43 -6.80 5.88
CA ARG A 102 -33.23 -5.57 5.81
C ARG A 102 -33.31 -4.86 7.16
N ALA A 103 -33.47 -5.60 8.25
CA ALA A 103 -33.45 -5.05 9.60
C ALA A 103 -32.08 -4.45 9.96
N ALA A 104 -30.99 -5.14 9.61
CA ALA A 104 -29.63 -4.66 9.83
C ALA A 104 -29.32 -3.40 9.00
N LEU A 105 -29.84 -3.30 7.78
CA LEU A 105 -29.70 -2.10 6.95
C LEU A 105 -30.54 -0.92 7.45
N ALA A 106 -31.71 -1.18 8.05
CA ALA A 106 -32.58 -0.14 8.60
C ALA A 106 -32.04 0.47 9.90
N GLY A 107 -31.22 -0.26 10.65
CA GLY A 107 -30.60 0.20 11.90
C GLY A 107 -29.16 0.69 11.76
N ASP A 108 -28.56 0.65 10.56
CA ASP A 108 -27.17 1.07 10.36
C ASP A 108 -27.07 2.58 10.18
N ASP A 109 -26.35 3.24 11.09
CA ASP A 109 -26.14 4.68 11.06
C ASP A 109 -25.11 5.05 9.96
N LEU A 110 -25.58 5.83 8.98
CA LEU A 110 -24.75 6.31 7.87
C LEU A 110 -23.56 7.14 8.36
N ALA A 111 -23.69 7.90 9.45
CA ALA A 111 -22.61 8.72 10.01
C ALA A 111 -21.53 7.86 10.67
N GLU A 112 -21.92 6.80 11.38
CA GLU A 112 -21.00 5.82 11.93
C GLU A 112 -20.23 5.10 10.81
N ARG A 113 -20.93 4.76 9.71
CA ARG A 113 -20.33 4.12 8.54
C ARG A 113 -19.30 5.02 7.85
N VAL A 114 -19.59 6.31 7.65
CA VAL A 114 -18.64 7.28 7.06
C VAL A 114 -17.41 7.46 7.96
N THR A 115 -17.59 7.55 9.27
CA THR A 115 -16.49 7.68 10.23
C THR A 115 -15.55 6.48 10.16
N ARG A 116 -16.09 5.25 10.20
CA ARG A 116 -15.30 4.01 10.10
C ARG A 116 -14.54 3.91 8.78
N LEU A 117 -15.19 4.23 7.66
CA LEU A 117 -14.54 4.18 6.35
C LEU A 117 -13.44 5.24 6.21
N SER A 118 -13.64 6.43 6.78
CA SER A 118 -12.62 7.48 6.81
C SER A 118 -11.39 7.03 7.61
N GLN A 119 -11.57 6.42 8.78
CA GLN A 119 -10.47 5.85 9.57
C GLN A 119 -9.71 4.76 8.80
N LEU A 120 -10.42 3.87 8.10
CA LEU A 120 -9.81 2.86 7.25
C LEU A 120 -9.02 3.47 6.09
N ALA A 121 -9.58 4.49 5.43
CA ALA A 121 -8.91 5.21 4.35
C ALA A 121 -7.61 5.86 4.85
N VAL A 122 -7.64 6.59 5.96
CA VAL A 122 -6.44 7.20 6.58
C VAL A 122 -5.39 6.14 6.90
N GLY A 123 -5.80 4.99 7.43
CA GLY A 123 -4.89 3.86 7.68
C GLY A 123 -4.23 3.32 6.41
N LYS A 124 -4.97 3.20 5.30
CA LYS A 124 -4.42 2.80 4.00
C LYS A 124 -3.45 3.85 3.45
N PHE A 125 -3.79 5.13 3.54
CA PHE A 125 -2.92 6.23 3.11
C PHE A 125 -1.60 6.28 3.88
N ALA A 126 -1.64 6.10 5.21
CA ALA A 126 -0.43 6.06 6.02
C ALA A 126 0.50 4.89 5.64
N ARG A 127 -0.05 3.72 5.30
CA ARG A 127 0.74 2.59 4.79
C ARG A 127 1.32 2.89 3.42
N LEU A 128 0.55 3.49 2.52
CA LEU A 128 1.02 3.90 1.21
C LEU A 128 2.19 4.89 1.32
N GLN A 129 2.10 5.88 2.22
CA GLN A 129 3.19 6.83 2.47
C GLN A 129 4.47 6.13 2.92
N ARG A 130 4.39 5.22 3.90
CA ARG A 130 5.55 4.43 4.35
C ARG A 130 6.16 3.58 3.23
N ALA A 131 5.32 2.98 2.38
CA ALA A 131 5.80 2.20 1.25
C ALA A 131 6.62 3.06 0.27
N VAL A 132 6.14 4.27 -0.02
CA VAL A 132 6.87 5.24 -0.85
C VAL A 132 8.20 5.63 -0.21
N ASP A 133 8.23 5.86 1.11
CA ASP A 133 9.46 6.21 1.83
C ASP A 133 10.49 5.06 1.78
N TYR A 134 10.05 3.81 1.91
CA TYR A 134 10.93 2.65 1.73
C TYR A 134 11.45 2.53 0.28
N THR A 135 10.61 2.76 -0.74
CA THR A 135 11.06 2.76 -2.14
C THR A 135 12.08 3.87 -2.41
N ARG A 136 11.91 5.06 -1.83
CA ARG A 136 12.89 6.16 -1.92
C ARG A 136 14.21 5.81 -1.24
N ALA A 137 14.15 5.24 -0.03
CA ALA A 137 15.34 4.80 0.69
C ALA A 137 16.08 3.68 -0.08
N ALA A 138 15.34 2.76 -0.71
CA ALA A 138 15.92 1.73 -1.57
C ALA A 138 16.66 2.34 -2.76
N GLY A 139 16.04 3.33 -3.43
CA GLY A 139 16.67 4.08 -4.52
C GLY A 139 17.98 4.75 -4.09
N ALA A 140 18.00 5.41 -2.93
CA ALA A 140 19.21 6.00 -2.37
C ALA A 140 20.30 4.93 -2.11
N ALA A 141 19.94 3.79 -1.53
CA ALA A 141 20.86 2.68 -1.30
C ALA A 141 21.45 2.14 -2.61
N PHE A 142 20.65 2.00 -3.67
CA PHE A 142 21.15 1.55 -4.98
C PHE A 142 22.10 2.56 -5.62
N ILE A 143 21.83 3.86 -5.49
CA ILE A 143 22.76 4.91 -5.95
C ILE A 143 24.08 4.81 -5.18
N THR A 144 24.04 4.66 -3.87
CA THR A 144 25.25 4.48 -3.05
C THR A 144 26.01 3.22 -3.45
N ALA A 145 25.33 2.09 -3.68
CA ALA A 145 25.96 0.85 -4.14
C ALA A 145 26.66 1.04 -5.48
N ALA A 146 26.03 1.74 -6.44
CA ALA A 146 26.62 2.05 -7.73
C ALA A 146 27.87 2.94 -7.62
N LEU A 147 27.82 3.96 -6.75
CA LEU A 147 28.98 4.83 -6.48
C LEU A 147 30.14 4.04 -5.86
N VAL A 148 29.86 3.19 -4.87
CA VAL A 148 30.88 2.31 -4.25
C VAL A 148 31.50 1.39 -5.30
N ALA A 149 30.68 0.76 -6.15
CA ALA A 149 31.17 -0.08 -7.23
C ALA A 149 32.08 0.70 -8.20
N ALA A 150 31.66 1.90 -8.62
CA ALA A 150 32.43 2.75 -9.53
C ALA A 150 33.77 3.20 -8.92
N VAL A 151 33.76 3.67 -7.67
CA VAL A 151 34.98 4.11 -6.97
C VAL A 151 35.96 2.96 -6.81
N LEU A 152 35.50 1.77 -6.40
CA LEU A 152 36.36 0.61 -6.23
C LEU A 152 36.90 0.09 -7.58
N ALA A 153 36.12 0.17 -8.65
CA ALA A 153 36.59 -0.17 -9.99
C ALA A 153 37.69 0.78 -10.48
N MET A 154 37.53 2.10 -10.26
CA MET A 154 38.56 3.10 -10.60
C MET A 154 39.83 2.93 -9.77
N ALA A 155 39.70 2.64 -8.47
CA ALA A 155 40.85 2.40 -7.59
C ALA A 155 41.58 1.09 -7.89
N GLY A 156 40.86 0.07 -8.36
CA GLY A 156 41.43 -1.23 -8.76
C GLY A 156 42.08 -1.20 -10.15
N GLY A 157 41.61 -0.36 -11.07
CA GLY A 157 42.19 -0.19 -12.41
C GLY A 157 43.41 0.73 -12.48
N ALA A 158 43.78 1.37 -11.37
CA ALA A 158 44.97 2.22 -11.24
C ALA A 158 46.22 1.47 -10.73
N ARG A 159 46.23 0.13 -10.81
CA ARG A 159 47.35 -0.75 -10.43
C ARG A 159 47.80 -1.62 -11.59
#